data_AF-A0A4R1XBQ3-F1
#
_entry.id   AF-A0A4R1XBQ3-F1
#
_cell.length_a   1.000
_cell.length_b   1.000
_cell.length_c   1.000
_cell.angle_alpha   90.00
_cell.angle_beta   90.00
_cell.angle_gamma   90.00
#
_symmetry.space_group_name_H-M   'P 1'
#
loop_
_entity.id
_entity.type
_entity.pdbx_description
1 polymer ?
#
loop_
_entity_poly.entity_id
_entity_poly.type
_entity_poly.pdbx_seq_one_letter_code
_entity_poly.pdbx_strand_id
1 'polypeptide(L)'
;MSTVYIDSLNTFCQKYFIDRGVPLSPQDKLLIKHRKTNVDSEIFENLMLYDSVNFKVYGENVPLAYLTTALGVKGVERLIERQAISFTLWTPNIMMGVDNIDGLVPIMHGRINSPAHCDPEESTTIGLNFMANKLSCKQIKTLTYKIRDSYVIPKEGLESDAAAVALSAYKKNKFKLLGFDTTDLDIYNLNKDQKTKLLNCATTCLDYKFLISQNFISHTNKKLNLLFEDSFNSITQNTVRDYYSKITTIENFPDLFTLAKDLKDPLKDIAVLRDKQNIKKFRQWITESMETSDLKEITKLYIDEIQNAKGFFQTKKGKVSKSFFMWSVGAGLGSFIGPEGALIGGALGAAVSPLTSVGLDMLDEYMINEMTKGWTPRMFFDELRSLEKNDNSCSI
;
A
#
# COMPACT_ATOMS: atom_id res chain seq x y z
N MET A 1 6.23 8.07 -6.51
CA MET A 1 5.16 7.98 -5.50
C MET A 1 5.17 6.58 -4.93
N SER A 2 5.41 6.43 -3.64
CA SER A 2 5.50 5.11 -2.99
C SER A 2 4.11 4.64 -2.53
N THR A 3 3.62 3.53 -3.10
CA THR A 3 2.34 2.92 -2.71
C THR A 3 2.59 1.58 -2.05
N VAL A 4 2.16 1.44 -0.80
CA VAL A 4 2.22 0.14 -0.09
C VAL A 4 0.89 -0.58 -0.21
N TYR A 5 0.94 -1.86 -0.54
CA TYR A 5 -0.21 -2.76 -0.64
C TYR A 5 -0.37 -3.57 0.65
N ILE A 6 -1.58 -3.52 1.21
CA ILE A 6 -1.93 -4.26 2.42
C ILE A 6 -3.15 -5.17 2.20
N ASP A 7 -3.04 -6.41 2.66
CA ASP A 7 -4.06 -7.45 2.59
C ASP A 7 -4.63 -7.82 3.97
N SER A 8 -3.93 -7.42 5.03
CA SER A 8 -4.23 -7.73 6.42
C SER A 8 -5.58 -7.17 6.88
N LEU A 9 -5.93 -5.94 6.49
CA LEU A 9 -7.21 -5.32 6.83
C LEU A 9 -8.37 -6.10 6.23
N ASN A 10 -8.31 -6.46 4.94
CA ASN A 10 -9.35 -7.29 4.32
C ASN A 10 -9.43 -8.67 4.97
N THR A 11 -8.29 -9.30 5.25
CA THR A 11 -8.26 -10.60 5.94
C THR A 11 -8.94 -10.52 7.32
N PHE A 12 -8.68 -9.44 8.07
CA PHE A 12 -9.35 -9.17 9.33
C PHE A 12 -10.85 -8.93 9.14
N CYS A 13 -11.24 -8.08 8.20
CA CYS A 13 -12.64 -7.78 7.89
C CYS A 13 -13.43 -9.03 7.50
N GLN A 14 -12.90 -9.81 6.56
CA GLN A 14 -13.51 -11.05 6.06
C GLN A 14 -13.70 -12.10 7.16
N LYS A 15 -12.80 -12.13 8.15
CA LYS A 15 -12.88 -13.08 9.25
C LYS A 15 -13.88 -12.67 10.32
N TYR A 16 -13.96 -11.38 10.64
CA TYR A 16 -14.65 -10.90 11.83
C TYR A 16 -15.97 -10.15 11.58
N PHE A 17 -16.18 -9.64 10.37
CA PHE A 17 -17.37 -8.84 10.03
C PHE A 17 -18.29 -9.51 9.03
N ILE A 18 -17.77 -10.44 8.21
CA ILE A 18 -18.58 -11.16 7.22
C ILE A 18 -18.97 -12.52 7.81
N ASP A 19 -20.28 -12.75 7.92
CA ASP A 19 -20.79 -14.07 8.28
C ASP A 19 -20.72 -15.01 7.08
N ARG A 20 -19.89 -16.05 7.20
CA ARG A 20 -19.71 -17.11 6.19
C ARG A 20 -20.34 -18.43 6.61
N GLY A 21 -21.21 -18.42 7.62
CA GLY A 21 -21.82 -19.63 8.18
C GLY A 21 -20.86 -20.50 8.99
N VAL A 22 -19.63 -20.03 9.24
CA VAL A 22 -18.62 -20.69 10.07
C VAL A 22 -18.41 -19.86 11.33
N PRO A 23 -18.72 -20.38 12.53
CA PRO A 23 -18.56 -19.62 13.76
C PRO A 23 -17.08 -19.35 14.07
N LEU A 24 -16.80 -18.18 14.64
CA LEU A 24 -15.46 -17.84 15.13
C LEU A 24 -15.01 -18.84 16.20
N SER A 25 -13.77 -19.32 16.08
CA SER A 25 -13.16 -20.18 17.09
C SER A 25 -13.01 -19.45 18.44
N PRO A 26 -12.96 -20.17 19.58
CA PRO A 26 -12.73 -19.55 20.89
C PRO A 26 -11.45 -18.71 20.94
N GLN A 27 -10.37 -19.19 20.31
CA GLN A 27 -9.11 -18.45 20.21
C GLN A 27 -9.27 -17.15 19.43
N ASP A 28 -10.04 -17.16 18.33
CA ASP A 28 -10.27 -15.97 17.53
C ASP A 28 -11.08 -14.90 18.26
N LYS A 29 -12.01 -15.32 19.13
CA LYS A 29 -12.79 -14.43 19.99
C LYS A 29 -11.89 -13.78 21.06
N LEU A 30 -10.97 -14.54 21.64
CA LEU A 30 -10.02 -14.01 22.64
C LEU A 30 -9.02 -13.03 22.02
N LEU A 31 -8.53 -13.33 20.81
CA LEU A 31 -7.46 -12.56 20.16
C LEU A 31 -7.96 -11.37 19.33
N ILE A 32 -9.27 -11.16 19.20
CA ILE A 32 -9.83 -10.13 18.30
C ILE A 32 -9.30 -8.72 18.62
N LYS A 33 -9.23 -8.35 19.91
CA LYS A 33 -8.72 -7.02 20.32
C LYS A 33 -7.27 -6.84 19.93
N HIS A 34 -6.41 -7.83 20.25
CA HIS A 34 -5.00 -7.79 19.88
C HIS A 34 -4.78 -7.75 18.36
N ARG A 35 -5.56 -8.53 17.59
CA ARG A 35 -5.49 -8.51 16.13
C ARG A 35 -5.95 -7.17 15.55
N LYS A 36 -7.00 -6.57 16.12
CA LYS A 36 -7.44 -5.22 15.77
C LYS A 36 -6.32 -4.20 16.00
N THR A 37 -5.71 -4.21 17.19
CA THR A 37 -4.58 -3.33 17.51
C THR A 37 -3.43 -3.46 16.52
N ASN A 38 -3.07 -4.70 16.13
CA ASN A 38 -2.02 -4.90 15.12
C ASN A 38 -2.41 -4.36 13.74
N VAL A 39 -3.67 -4.55 13.30
CA VAL A 39 -4.16 -3.98 12.03
C VAL A 39 -4.16 -2.45 12.07
N ASP A 40 -4.62 -1.85 13.16
CA ASP A 40 -4.60 -0.40 13.34
C ASP A 40 -3.18 0.16 13.34
N SER A 41 -2.25 -0.54 14.00
CA SER A 41 -0.84 -0.15 14.07
C SER A 41 -0.15 -0.24 12.71
N GLU A 42 -0.46 -1.27 11.93
CA GLU A 42 0.04 -1.43 10.56
C GLU A 42 -0.50 -0.32 9.63
N ILE A 43 -1.80 -0.03 9.72
CA ILE A 43 -2.42 1.05 8.95
C ILE A 43 -1.78 2.40 9.32
N PHE A 44 -1.57 2.64 10.63
CA PHE A 44 -0.96 3.86 11.12
C PHE A 44 0.45 4.05 10.56
N GLU A 45 1.32 3.06 10.74
CA GLU A 45 2.69 3.10 10.25
C GLU A 45 2.74 3.33 8.73
N ASN A 46 1.96 2.57 7.97
CA ASN A 46 1.95 2.67 6.52
C ASN A 46 1.45 4.05 6.03
N LEU A 47 0.40 4.58 6.64
CA LEU A 47 -0.09 5.93 6.38
C LEU A 47 0.83 7.04 6.90
N MET A 48 1.87 6.74 7.66
CA MET A 48 2.86 7.74 8.08
C MET A 48 4.11 7.72 7.20
N LEU A 49 4.48 6.54 6.68
CA LEU A 49 5.71 6.32 5.91
C LEU A 49 5.57 6.43 4.39
N TYR A 50 4.44 5.99 3.82
CA TYR A 50 4.26 5.91 2.36
C TYR A 50 3.46 7.07 1.79
N ASP A 51 3.58 7.36 0.49
CA ASP A 51 2.76 8.38 -0.18
C ASP A 51 1.29 7.95 -0.32
N SER A 52 1.04 6.64 -0.44
CA SER A 52 -0.30 6.09 -0.43
C SER A 52 -0.34 4.66 0.07
N VAL A 53 -1.51 4.25 0.55
CA VAL A 53 -1.79 2.88 1.01
C VAL A 53 -2.91 2.30 0.14
N ASN A 54 -2.64 1.18 -0.52
CA ASN A 54 -3.62 0.42 -1.27
C ASN A 54 -4.14 -0.76 -0.41
N PHE A 55 -5.46 -0.85 -0.26
CA PHE A 55 -6.10 -1.91 0.50
C PHE A 55 -6.69 -2.95 -0.45
N LYS A 56 -6.31 -4.23 -0.28
CA LYS A 56 -7.03 -5.34 -0.94
C LYS A 56 -8.50 -5.31 -0.52
N VAL A 57 -9.41 -5.59 -1.44
CA VAL A 57 -10.85 -5.77 -1.18
C VAL A 57 -11.30 -7.03 -1.88
N TYR A 58 -11.89 -7.97 -1.15
CA TYR A 58 -12.49 -9.18 -1.74
C TYR A 58 -14.02 -9.09 -1.61
N GLY A 59 -14.70 -8.76 -2.71
CA GLY A 59 -16.15 -8.52 -2.68
C GLY A 59 -16.48 -7.17 -2.05
N GLU A 60 -17.22 -7.18 -0.95
CA GLU A 60 -17.68 -5.97 -0.28
C GLU A 60 -16.51 -5.16 0.31
N ASN A 61 -16.52 -3.84 0.12
CA ASN A 61 -15.50 -2.94 0.69
C ASN A 61 -15.73 -2.66 2.19
N VAL A 62 -15.74 -3.74 2.98
CA VAL A 62 -15.71 -3.68 4.44
C VAL A 62 -14.46 -2.96 4.97
N PRO A 63 -13.27 -3.05 4.33
CA PRO A 63 -12.13 -2.20 4.69
C PRO A 63 -12.46 -0.71 4.73
N LEU A 64 -13.21 -0.18 3.76
CA LEU A 64 -13.65 1.22 3.78
C LEU A 64 -14.61 1.52 4.94
N ALA A 65 -15.54 0.61 5.25
CA ALA A 65 -16.43 0.76 6.40
C ALA A 65 -15.66 0.80 7.73
N TYR A 66 -14.63 -0.04 7.85
CA TYR A 66 -13.71 -0.05 8.98
C TYR A 66 -12.98 1.29 9.11
N LEU A 67 -12.35 1.74 8.03
CA LEU A 67 -11.63 3.02 7.96
C LEU A 67 -12.56 4.19 8.28
N THR A 68 -13.77 4.22 7.74
CA THR A 68 -14.76 5.27 8.00
C THR A 68 -15.18 5.30 9.47
N THR A 69 -15.28 4.13 10.12
CA THR A 69 -15.56 4.05 11.55
C THR A 69 -14.39 4.59 12.39
N ALA A 70 -13.15 4.27 12.02
CA ALA A 70 -11.96 4.66 12.77
C ALA A 70 -11.55 6.13 12.58
N LEU A 71 -11.65 6.63 11.35
CA LEU A 71 -11.19 7.99 10.94
C LEU A 71 -12.31 9.03 10.96
N GLY A 72 -13.56 8.57 10.95
CA GLY A 72 -14.71 9.39 10.59
C GLY A 72 -14.76 9.71 9.08
N VAL A 73 -15.96 10.09 8.61
CA VAL A 73 -16.22 10.39 7.19
C VAL A 73 -15.26 11.43 6.64
N LYS A 74 -15.08 12.56 7.35
CA LYS A 74 -14.20 13.65 6.92
C LYS A 74 -12.73 13.22 6.85
N GLY A 75 -12.29 12.34 7.76
CA GLY A 75 -10.93 11.80 7.76
C GLY A 75 -10.68 10.96 6.50
N VAL A 76 -11.62 10.06 6.17
CA VAL A 76 -11.57 9.26 4.94
C VAL A 76 -11.62 10.13 3.70
N GLU A 77 -12.55 11.08 3.61
CA GLU A 77 -12.65 12.00 2.47
C GLU A 77 -11.34 12.75 2.22
N ARG A 78 -10.72 13.26 3.29
CA ARG A 78 -9.42 13.96 3.19
C ARG A 78 -8.30 13.04 2.69
N LEU A 79 -8.32 11.75 3.05
CA LEU A 79 -7.34 10.79 2.53
C LEU A 79 -7.58 10.47 1.05
N ILE A 80 -8.84 10.33 0.63
CA ILE A 80 -9.22 10.08 -0.77
C ILE A 80 -8.85 11.28 -1.66
N GLU A 81 -9.23 12.50 -1.25
CA GLU A 81 -8.98 13.74 -2.00
C GLU A 81 -7.48 14.00 -2.22
N ARG A 82 -6.62 13.41 -1.37
CA ARG A 82 -5.16 13.52 -1.45
C ARG A 82 -4.51 12.29 -2.05
N GLN A 83 -5.31 11.35 -2.58
CA GLN A 83 -4.83 10.08 -3.13
C GLN A 83 -3.95 9.29 -2.14
N ALA A 84 -4.17 9.47 -0.83
CA ALA A 84 -3.40 8.82 0.22
C ALA A 84 -3.89 7.39 0.49
N ILE A 85 -5.09 7.05 0.05
CA ILE A 85 -5.64 5.70 0.10
C ILE A 85 -6.24 5.30 -1.25
N SER A 86 -6.11 4.04 -1.60
CA SER A 86 -6.74 3.42 -2.77
C SER A 86 -7.16 1.99 -2.45
N PHE A 87 -7.96 1.36 -3.30
CA PHE A 87 -8.49 0.02 -3.06
C PHE A 87 -8.25 -0.88 -4.27
N THR A 88 -7.78 -2.10 -4.07
CA THR A 88 -7.74 -3.10 -5.14
C THR A 88 -8.96 -3.99 -5.02
N LEU A 89 -9.87 -3.93 -5.99
CA LEU A 89 -11.01 -4.85 -6.04
C LEU A 89 -10.55 -6.20 -6.63
N TRP A 90 -10.37 -7.17 -5.75
CA TRP A 90 -9.73 -8.43 -6.07
C TRP A 90 -10.71 -9.42 -6.71
N THR A 91 -10.62 -9.55 -8.03
CA THR A 91 -11.37 -10.52 -8.86
C THR A 91 -10.64 -11.84 -9.15
N PRO A 92 -9.30 -11.91 -9.32
CA PRO A 92 -8.65 -13.12 -9.81
C PRO A 92 -8.57 -14.18 -8.71
N ASN A 93 -8.84 -15.42 -9.08
CA ASN A 93 -8.86 -16.53 -8.15
C ASN A 93 -8.17 -17.76 -8.75
N ILE A 94 -7.41 -18.46 -7.93
CA ILE A 94 -6.85 -19.76 -8.24
C ILE A 94 -7.53 -20.76 -7.31
N MET A 95 -8.00 -21.85 -7.90
CA MET A 95 -8.82 -22.85 -7.25
C MET A 95 -8.16 -24.21 -7.39
N MET A 96 -8.48 -25.14 -6.50
CA MET A 96 -8.07 -26.53 -6.64
C MET A 96 -9.29 -27.44 -6.68
N GLY A 97 -9.22 -28.51 -7.47
CA GLY A 97 -10.22 -29.57 -7.45
C GLY A 97 -10.20 -30.31 -6.12
N VAL A 98 -11.37 -30.50 -5.50
CA VAL A 98 -11.50 -31.30 -4.27
C VAL A 98 -11.08 -32.74 -4.57
N ASP A 99 -11.70 -33.34 -5.58
CA ASP A 99 -11.39 -34.68 -6.05
C ASP A 99 -10.36 -34.67 -7.19
N ASN A 100 -9.73 -35.81 -7.44
CA ASN A 100 -8.94 -36.02 -8.64
C ASN A 100 -9.87 -36.35 -9.79
N ILE A 101 -9.71 -35.64 -10.91
CA ILE A 101 -10.46 -35.89 -12.14
C ILE A 101 -9.42 -36.29 -13.19
N ASP A 102 -9.60 -37.48 -13.76
CA ASP A 102 -8.65 -38.03 -14.74
C ASP A 102 -8.43 -37.07 -15.91
N GLY A 103 -7.17 -36.79 -16.21
CA GLY A 103 -6.76 -35.88 -17.29
C GLY A 103 -6.84 -34.39 -16.97
N LEU A 104 -7.36 -34.00 -15.79
CA LEU A 104 -7.48 -32.60 -15.39
C LEU A 104 -6.40 -32.20 -14.40
N VAL A 105 -5.72 -31.08 -14.68
CA VAL A 105 -4.74 -30.53 -13.73
C VAL A 105 -5.43 -30.11 -12.42
N PRO A 106 -4.77 -30.30 -11.26
CA PRO A 106 -5.40 -30.11 -9.96
C PRO A 106 -5.68 -28.65 -9.60
N ILE A 107 -5.06 -27.71 -10.31
CA ILE A 107 -5.25 -26.25 -10.14
C ILE A 107 -5.94 -25.65 -11.35
N MET A 108 -6.92 -24.80 -11.07
CA MET A 108 -7.74 -24.07 -12.03
C MET A 108 -7.65 -22.59 -11.72
N HIS A 109 -7.99 -21.73 -12.68
CA HIS A 109 -8.05 -20.29 -12.48
C HIS A 109 -9.40 -19.76 -12.93
N GLY A 110 -9.78 -18.61 -12.39
CA GLY A 110 -11.02 -17.94 -12.76
C GLY A 110 -11.11 -16.55 -12.16
N ARG A 111 -12.25 -15.90 -12.41
CA ARG A 111 -12.60 -14.61 -11.83
C ARG A 111 -13.98 -14.64 -11.23
N ILE A 112 -14.14 -13.92 -10.13
CA ILE A 112 -15.45 -13.72 -9.52
C ILE A 112 -16.09 -12.51 -10.20
N ASN A 113 -17.32 -12.68 -10.67
CA ASN A 113 -18.05 -11.71 -11.47
C ASN A 113 -19.34 -11.23 -10.79
N SER A 114 -19.56 -11.56 -9.53
CA SER A 114 -20.70 -11.00 -8.80
C SER A 114 -20.53 -9.48 -8.65
N PRO A 115 -21.62 -8.70 -8.59
CA PRO A 115 -21.54 -7.24 -8.57
C PRO A 115 -20.59 -6.68 -7.49
N ALA A 116 -20.65 -7.24 -6.28
CA ALA A 116 -19.74 -6.86 -5.19
C ALA A 116 -18.24 -7.08 -5.52
N HIS A 117 -17.90 -8.02 -6.41
CA HIS A 117 -16.52 -8.35 -6.75
C HIS A 117 -16.02 -7.67 -8.03
N CYS A 118 -16.90 -7.18 -8.90
CA CYS A 118 -16.50 -6.59 -10.18
C CYS A 118 -16.85 -5.11 -10.34
N ASP A 119 -17.79 -4.59 -9.55
CA ASP A 119 -18.23 -3.20 -9.58
C ASP A 119 -17.74 -2.45 -8.32
N PRO A 120 -16.80 -1.48 -8.46
CA PRO A 120 -16.34 -0.64 -7.35
C PRO A 120 -17.45 0.12 -6.60
N GLU A 121 -18.49 0.61 -7.31
CA GLU A 121 -19.57 1.37 -6.69
C GLU A 121 -20.45 0.44 -5.84
N GLU A 122 -20.76 -0.74 -6.36
CA GLU A 122 -21.54 -1.75 -5.64
C GLU A 122 -20.76 -2.33 -4.46
N SER A 123 -19.47 -2.65 -4.67
CA SER A 123 -18.54 -3.07 -3.60
C SER A 123 -18.52 -2.05 -2.46
N THR A 124 -18.44 -0.77 -2.79
CA THR A 124 -18.44 0.33 -1.82
C THR A 124 -19.78 0.44 -1.10
N THR A 125 -20.89 0.43 -1.83
CA THR A 125 -22.23 0.60 -1.28
C THR A 125 -22.58 -0.54 -0.33
N ILE A 126 -22.33 -1.79 -0.73
CA ILE A 126 -22.55 -2.96 0.13
C ILE A 126 -21.59 -2.91 1.33
N GLY A 127 -20.31 -2.59 1.11
CA GLY A 127 -19.31 -2.49 2.16
C GLY A 127 -19.68 -1.50 3.27
N LEU A 128 -20.12 -0.29 2.92
CA LEU A 128 -20.52 0.74 3.88
C LEU A 128 -21.76 0.36 4.71
N ASN A 129 -22.58 -0.59 4.25
CA ASN A 129 -23.71 -1.11 5.02
C ASN A 129 -23.30 -2.01 6.20
N PHE A 130 -22.03 -2.44 6.28
CA PHE A 130 -21.49 -3.18 7.42
C PHE A 130 -21.21 -2.29 8.65
N MET A 131 -21.32 -0.97 8.52
CA MET A 131 -21.11 -0.05 9.65
C MET A 131 -22.23 -0.20 10.69
N ALA A 132 -21.85 -0.36 11.97
CA ALA A 132 -22.80 -0.38 13.09
C ALA A 132 -23.60 0.93 13.17
N ASN A 133 -22.90 2.06 13.03
CA ASN A 133 -23.50 3.38 12.89
C ASN A 133 -23.66 3.71 11.40
N LYS A 134 -24.87 3.49 10.87
CA LYS A 134 -25.14 3.69 9.45
C LYS A 134 -24.94 5.14 9.04
N LEU A 135 -24.28 5.32 7.91
CA LEU A 135 -24.19 6.61 7.23
C LEU A 135 -25.53 6.97 6.58
N SER A 136 -25.77 8.27 6.40
CA SER A 136 -26.90 8.72 5.59
C SER A 136 -26.71 8.32 4.13
N CYS A 137 -27.82 8.12 3.40
CA CYS A 137 -27.79 7.81 1.97
C CYS A 137 -26.94 8.83 1.17
N LYS A 138 -26.99 10.12 1.56
CA LYS A 138 -26.18 11.18 0.95
C LYS A 138 -24.68 10.93 1.17
N GLN A 139 -24.26 10.60 2.39
CA GLN A 139 -22.85 10.31 2.69
C GLN A 139 -22.34 9.08 1.93
N ILE A 140 -23.14 8.02 1.84
CA ILE A 140 -22.80 6.82 1.07
C ILE A 140 -22.56 7.18 -0.40
N LYS A 141 -23.50 7.90 -1.01
CA LYS A 141 -23.37 8.34 -2.41
C LYS A 141 -22.13 9.21 -2.64
N THR A 142 -21.87 10.18 -1.76
CA THR A 142 -20.70 11.04 -1.86
C THR A 142 -19.40 10.24 -1.75
N LEU A 143 -19.28 9.35 -0.76
CA LEU A 143 -18.09 8.51 -0.58
C LEU A 143 -17.89 7.57 -1.78
N THR A 144 -18.96 6.93 -2.25
CA THR A 144 -18.94 6.03 -3.41
C THR A 144 -18.43 6.76 -4.65
N TYR A 145 -18.95 7.95 -4.92
CA TYR A 145 -18.49 8.77 -6.05
C TYR A 145 -17.02 9.17 -5.93
N LYS A 146 -16.58 9.62 -4.73
CA LYS A 146 -15.18 10.03 -4.51
C LYS A 146 -14.18 8.89 -4.64
N ILE A 147 -14.56 7.69 -4.20
CA ILE A 147 -13.63 6.56 -4.13
C ILE A 147 -13.58 5.73 -5.40
N ARG A 148 -14.60 5.80 -6.26
CA ARG A 148 -14.71 5.03 -7.51
C ARG A 148 -13.43 5.08 -8.34
N ASP A 149 -12.89 6.29 -8.52
CA ASP A 149 -11.71 6.50 -9.36
C ASP A 149 -10.40 6.14 -8.64
N SER A 150 -10.47 5.82 -7.34
CA SER A 150 -9.35 5.34 -6.51
C SER A 150 -9.26 3.81 -6.45
N TYR A 151 -10.09 3.10 -7.24
CA TYR A 151 -10.02 1.65 -7.34
C TYR A 151 -9.02 1.18 -8.41
N VAL A 152 -8.33 0.09 -8.10
CA VAL A 152 -7.47 -0.66 -9.00
C VAL A 152 -8.12 -2.01 -9.25
N ILE A 153 -8.30 -2.37 -10.51
CA ILE A 153 -8.85 -3.68 -10.91
C ILE A 153 -7.71 -4.50 -11.52
N PRO A 154 -7.41 -5.71 -11.01
CA PRO A 154 -6.38 -6.57 -11.59
C PRO A 154 -6.66 -6.87 -13.07
N LYS A 155 -5.65 -6.66 -13.93
CA LYS A 155 -5.74 -6.93 -15.38
C LYS A 155 -6.14 -8.38 -15.65
N GLU A 156 -7.00 -8.60 -16.64
CA GLU A 156 -7.39 -9.94 -17.11
C GLU A 156 -6.19 -10.81 -17.53
N GLY A 157 -6.29 -12.11 -17.29
CA GLY A 157 -5.27 -13.11 -17.64
C GLY A 157 -4.16 -13.30 -16.61
N LEU A 158 -4.03 -12.42 -15.60
CA LEU A 158 -3.03 -12.57 -14.52
C LEU A 158 -3.11 -13.94 -13.83
N GLU A 159 -4.33 -14.41 -13.56
CA GLU A 159 -4.63 -15.70 -12.93
C GLU A 159 -4.24 -16.89 -13.82
N SER A 160 -4.44 -16.78 -15.13
CA SER A 160 -4.08 -17.84 -16.09
C SER A 160 -2.57 -17.95 -16.19
N ASP A 161 -1.89 -16.82 -16.34
CA ASP A 161 -0.44 -16.79 -16.40
C ASP A 161 0.21 -17.29 -15.11
N ALA A 162 -0.32 -16.90 -13.95
CA ALA A 162 0.20 -17.35 -12.65
C ALA A 162 0.05 -18.87 -12.48
N ALA A 163 -1.11 -19.43 -12.86
CA ALA A 163 -1.33 -20.87 -12.88
C ALA A 163 -0.37 -21.57 -13.86
N ALA A 164 -0.17 -21.03 -15.06
CA ALA A 164 0.74 -21.57 -16.06
C ALA A 164 2.21 -21.58 -15.58
N VAL A 165 2.65 -20.50 -14.91
CA VAL A 165 3.98 -20.40 -14.31
C VAL A 165 4.16 -21.45 -13.22
N ALA A 166 3.19 -21.61 -12.31
CA ALA A 166 3.25 -22.62 -11.26
C ALA A 166 3.29 -24.05 -11.83
N LEU A 167 2.47 -24.34 -12.84
CA LEU A 167 2.47 -25.65 -13.53
C LEU A 167 3.79 -25.92 -14.25
N SER A 168 4.37 -24.90 -14.90
CA SER A 168 5.66 -25.01 -15.58
C SER A 168 6.80 -25.26 -14.59
N ALA A 169 6.79 -24.56 -13.45
CA ALA A 169 7.77 -24.74 -12.37
C ALA A 169 7.67 -26.14 -11.74
N TYR A 170 6.44 -26.65 -11.54
CA TYR A 170 6.21 -28.03 -11.12
C TYR A 170 6.85 -29.00 -12.12
N LYS A 171 6.47 -28.94 -13.40
CA LYS A 171 6.99 -29.84 -14.46
C LYS A 171 8.52 -29.83 -14.60
N LYS A 172 9.18 -28.73 -14.25
CA LYS A 172 10.64 -28.57 -14.28
C LYS A 172 11.34 -29.00 -12.98
N ASN A 173 10.64 -29.68 -12.07
CA ASN A 173 11.11 -30.11 -10.75
C ASN A 173 11.68 -28.96 -9.89
N LYS A 174 11.17 -27.73 -10.06
CA LYS A 174 11.63 -26.55 -9.29
C LYS A 174 11.07 -26.50 -7.88
N PHE A 175 10.04 -27.30 -7.59
CA PHE A 175 9.40 -27.37 -6.28
C PHE A 175 9.93 -28.52 -5.41
N LYS A 176 11.07 -29.11 -5.75
CA LYS A 176 11.73 -30.17 -4.96
C LYS A 176 11.96 -29.75 -3.50
N LEU A 177 12.36 -28.50 -3.27
CA LEU A 177 12.55 -27.94 -1.93
C LEU A 177 11.23 -27.79 -1.12
N LEU A 178 10.08 -27.77 -1.80
CA LEU A 178 8.75 -27.79 -1.14
C LEU A 178 8.19 -29.20 -0.92
N GLY A 179 8.98 -30.23 -1.24
CA GLY A 179 8.59 -31.65 -1.12
C GLY A 179 7.80 -32.17 -2.32
N PHE A 180 7.88 -31.51 -3.48
CA PHE A 180 7.39 -32.04 -4.74
C PHE A 180 8.57 -32.61 -5.53
N ASP A 181 8.88 -33.89 -5.39
CA ASP A 181 9.79 -34.55 -6.33
C ASP A 181 8.98 -35.08 -7.52
N THR A 182 9.10 -34.43 -8.67
CA THR A 182 8.30 -34.76 -9.85
C THR A 182 8.76 -36.03 -10.56
N THR A 183 9.81 -36.70 -10.07
CA THR A 183 10.22 -38.02 -10.56
C THR A 183 9.28 -39.13 -10.10
N ASP A 184 8.62 -38.95 -8.95
CA ASP A 184 7.77 -39.99 -8.33
C ASP A 184 6.30 -39.56 -8.21
N LEU A 185 5.98 -38.28 -8.42
CA LEU A 185 4.64 -37.72 -8.24
C LEU A 185 4.02 -37.29 -9.57
N ASP A 186 2.92 -37.93 -9.93
CA ASP A 186 2.07 -37.49 -11.03
C ASP A 186 1.21 -36.29 -10.61
N ILE A 187 1.20 -35.24 -11.43
CA ILE A 187 0.43 -34.02 -11.21
C ILE A 187 -1.08 -34.29 -11.15
N TYR A 188 -1.55 -35.32 -11.84
CA TYR A 188 -2.98 -35.70 -11.86
C TYR A 188 -3.41 -36.45 -10.60
N ASN A 189 -2.45 -36.99 -9.84
CA ASN A 189 -2.73 -37.80 -8.65
C ASN A 189 -2.12 -37.20 -7.37
N LEU A 190 -2.28 -35.89 -7.19
CA LEU A 190 -1.85 -35.22 -5.96
C LEU A 190 -2.87 -35.44 -4.83
N ASN A 191 -2.39 -35.66 -3.62
CA ASN A 191 -3.23 -35.66 -2.43
C ASN A 191 -3.65 -34.22 -2.04
N LYS A 192 -4.61 -34.08 -1.11
CA LYS A 192 -5.16 -32.78 -0.70
C LYS A 192 -4.10 -31.79 -0.19
N ASP A 193 -3.13 -32.26 0.59
CA ASP A 193 -2.08 -31.41 1.13
C ASP A 193 -1.13 -30.91 0.03
N GLN A 194 -0.79 -31.78 -0.92
CA GLN A 194 0.00 -31.45 -2.10
C GLN A 194 -0.74 -30.46 -3.00
N LYS A 195 -2.03 -30.66 -3.26
CA LYS A 195 -2.85 -29.68 -3.99
C LYS A 195 -2.88 -28.32 -3.30
N THR A 196 -3.02 -28.31 -1.97
CA THR A 196 -3.02 -27.08 -1.16
C THR A 196 -1.68 -26.35 -1.26
N LYS A 197 -0.56 -27.07 -1.19
CA LYS A 197 0.78 -26.48 -1.38
C LYS A 197 0.95 -25.88 -2.78
N LEU A 198 0.52 -26.60 -3.82
CA LEU A 198 0.60 -26.12 -5.21
C LEU A 198 -0.28 -24.89 -5.44
N LEU A 199 -1.51 -24.92 -4.90
CA LEU A 199 -2.43 -23.79 -4.89
C LEU A 199 -1.80 -22.56 -4.23
N ASN A 200 -1.20 -22.72 -3.05
CA ASN A 200 -0.52 -21.62 -2.36
C ASN A 200 0.61 -21.03 -3.21
N CYS A 201 1.40 -21.87 -3.90
CA CYS A 201 2.45 -21.38 -4.78
C CYS A 201 1.89 -20.56 -5.95
N ALA A 202 0.83 -21.05 -6.59
CA ALA A 202 0.19 -20.37 -7.70
C ALA A 202 -0.45 -19.05 -7.25
N THR A 203 -1.17 -19.04 -6.12
CA THR A 203 -1.78 -17.83 -5.54
C THR A 203 -0.73 -16.79 -5.18
N THR A 204 0.41 -17.20 -4.61
CA THR A 204 1.48 -16.26 -4.31
C THR A 204 2.14 -15.72 -5.59
N CYS A 205 2.31 -16.53 -6.63
CA CYS A 205 2.77 -16.04 -7.94
C CYS A 205 1.80 -14.99 -8.51
N LEU A 206 0.48 -15.20 -8.37
CA LEU A 206 -0.54 -14.24 -8.76
C LEU A 206 -0.42 -12.94 -7.97
N ASP A 207 -0.33 -13.01 -6.63
CA ASP A 207 -0.15 -11.83 -5.78
C ASP A 207 1.10 -11.04 -6.18
N TYR A 208 2.25 -11.71 -6.37
CA TYR A 208 3.49 -11.05 -6.79
C TYR A 208 3.38 -10.43 -8.18
N LYS A 209 2.83 -11.14 -9.15
CA LYS A 209 2.67 -10.63 -10.51
C LYS A 209 1.77 -9.39 -10.53
N PHE A 210 0.71 -9.41 -9.72
CA PHE A 210 -0.14 -8.24 -9.52
C PHE A 210 0.66 -7.07 -8.93
N LEU A 211 1.37 -7.27 -7.83
CA LEU A 211 2.15 -6.22 -7.17
C LEU A 211 3.16 -5.56 -8.12
N ILE A 212 3.91 -6.37 -8.88
CA ILE A 212 4.86 -5.88 -9.88
C ILE A 212 4.15 -5.08 -10.97
N SER A 213 3.03 -5.60 -11.49
CA SER A 213 2.28 -4.91 -12.55
C SER A 213 1.75 -3.53 -12.14
N GLN A 214 1.53 -3.32 -10.84
CA GLN A 214 1.03 -2.07 -10.28
C GLN A 214 2.13 -1.22 -9.61
N ASN A 215 3.39 -1.66 -9.63
CA ASN A 215 4.50 -1.03 -8.90
C ASN A 215 4.22 -0.86 -7.39
N PHE A 216 3.51 -1.81 -6.77
CA PHE A 216 3.20 -1.78 -5.35
C PHE A 216 4.31 -2.40 -4.49
N ILE A 217 4.55 -1.77 -3.34
CA ILE A 217 5.44 -2.28 -2.29
C ILE A 217 4.62 -3.17 -1.35
N SER A 218 5.11 -4.35 -0.97
CA SER A 218 4.41 -5.21 0.01
C SER A 218 5.36 -5.69 1.10
N HIS A 219 4.87 -5.69 2.34
CA HIS A 219 5.59 -6.18 3.51
C HIS A 219 5.23 -7.62 3.90
N THR A 220 4.09 -8.13 3.42
CA THR A 220 3.46 -9.33 3.98
C THR A 220 4.04 -10.62 3.41
N ASN A 221 4.79 -10.56 2.33
CA ASN A 221 5.03 -11.74 1.52
C ASN A 221 6.30 -12.54 1.92
N LYS A 222 6.45 -12.82 3.22
CA LYS A 222 7.50 -13.73 3.74
C LYS A 222 7.34 -15.19 3.28
N LYS A 223 6.22 -15.57 2.65
CA LYS A 223 5.83 -16.97 2.44
C LYS A 223 6.35 -17.64 1.16
N LEU A 224 7.22 -17.01 0.37
CA LEU A 224 7.95 -17.70 -0.69
C LEU A 224 9.42 -17.26 -0.87
N ASN A 225 10.07 -16.81 0.21
CA ASN A 225 11.52 -16.56 0.14
C ASN A 225 12.31 -17.82 -0.24
N LEU A 226 11.83 -19.04 0.06
CA LEU A 226 12.59 -20.27 -0.17
C LEU A 226 12.68 -20.74 -1.64
N LEU A 227 11.76 -20.36 -2.53
CA LEU A 227 11.77 -20.86 -3.93
C LEU A 227 12.25 -19.86 -4.96
N PHE A 228 12.26 -18.58 -4.58
CA PHE A 228 12.40 -17.49 -5.51
C PHE A 228 13.27 -16.37 -4.92
N GLU A 229 14.05 -16.64 -3.87
CA GLU A 229 14.93 -15.67 -3.19
C GLU A 229 15.77 -14.87 -4.19
N ASP A 230 16.39 -15.53 -5.18
CA ASP A 230 17.22 -14.84 -6.16
C ASP A 230 16.43 -13.94 -7.13
N SER A 231 15.19 -14.31 -7.47
CA SER A 231 14.30 -13.53 -8.34
C SER A 231 13.52 -12.46 -7.57
N PHE A 232 13.33 -12.65 -6.27
CA PHE A 232 12.64 -11.73 -5.38
C PHE A 232 13.60 -10.78 -4.65
N ASN A 233 14.89 -11.09 -4.51
CA ASN A 233 15.90 -10.17 -3.97
C ASN A 233 16.04 -8.89 -4.80
N SER A 234 15.70 -8.92 -6.09
CA SER A 234 15.56 -7.71 -6.93
C SER A 234 14.29 -6.90 -6.65
N ILE A 235 13.28 -7.48 -5.99
CA ILE A 235 11.96 -6.88 -5.67
C ILE A 235 11.88 -6.47 -4.18
N THR A 236 12.49 -7.25 -3.28
CA THR A 236 12.81 -6.86 -1.90
C THR A 236 14.05 -5.96 -1.90
N GLN A 237 13.93 -4.81 -2.57
CA GLN A 237 14.79 -3.68 -2.24
C GLN A 237 14.50 -3.29 -0.79
N ASN A 238 15.53 -2.82 -0.08
CA ASN A 238 15.39 -2.23 1.25
C ASN A 238 14.17 -1.30 1.26
N THR A 239 13.15 -1.59 2.07
CA THR A 239 11.87 -0.88 2.05
C THR A 239 11.97 0.44 2.84
N VAL A 240 11.00 1.35 2.68
CA VAL A 240 10.92 2.60 3.48
C VAL A 240 10.98 2.28 4.97
N ARG A 241 10.36 1.17 5.40
CA ARG A 241 10.42 0.68 6.78
C ARG A 241 11.83 0.29 7.22
N ASP A 242 12.64 -0.31 6.36
CA ASP A 242 14.01 -0.72 6.68
C ASP A 242 14.90 0.51 6.90
N TYR A 243 14.79 1.51 6.02
CA TYR A 243 15.47 2.81 6.19
C TYR A 243 15.01 3.52 7.45
N TYR A 244 13.69 3.55 7.71
CA TYR A 244 13.12 4.15 8.89
C TYR A 244 13.67 3.49 10.18
N SER A 245 13.73 2.17 10.22
CA SER A 245 14.23 1.41 11.38
C SER A 245 15.68 1.75 11.76
N LYS A 246 16.53 2.03 10.77
CA LYS A 246 17.92 2.48 11.00
C LYS A 246 17.96 3.87 11.62
N ILE A 247 17.05 4.75 11.20
CA ILE A 247 16.98 6.13 11.71
C ILE A 247 16.43 6.15 13.14
N THR A 248 15.38 5.39 13.42
CA THR A 248 14.78 5.34 14.77
C THR A 248 15.75 4.83 15.83
N THR A 249 16.65 3.90 15.44
CA THR A 249 17.72 3.41 16.30
C THR A 249 18.67 4.53 16.73
N ILE A 250 18.95 5.51 15.85
CA ILE A 250 19.81 6.66 16.15
C ILE A 250 19.08 7.66 17.05
N GLU A 251 17.80 7.92 16.77
CA GLU A 251 16.97 8.85 17.55
C GLU A 251 16.50 8.28 18.90
N ASN A 252 16.82 7.01 19.18
CA ASN A 252 16.31 6.25 20.33
C ASN A 252 14.79 6.41 20.46
N PHE A 253 14.08 6.19 19.35
CA PHE A 253 12.63 6.36 19.23
C PHE A 253 11.98 5.00 18.91
N PRO A 254 10.81 4.67 19.49
CA PRO A 254 10.10 3.44 19.13
C PRO A 254 9.72 3.41 17.65
N ASP A 255 9.60 2.22 17.06
CA ASP A 255 9.02 2.11 15.73
C ASP A 255 7.55 2.59 15.72
N LEU A 256 7.04 2.99 14.55
CA LEU A 256 5.69 3.55 14.45
C LEU A 256 4.61 2.52 14.76
N PHE A 257 4.89 1.24 14.49
CA PHE A 257 4.00 0.15 14.82
C PHE A 257 3.81 0.00 16.33
N THR A 258 4.90 0.10 17.11
CA THR A 258 4.89 0.05 18.57
C THR A 258 4.29 1.33 19.14
N LEU A 259 4.68 2.49 18.62
CA LEU A 259 4.08 3.78 19.02
C LEU A 259 2.55 3.75 18.86
N ALA A 260 2.05 3.21 17.76
CA ALA A 260 0.61 3.13 17.52
C ALA A 260 -0.15 2.25 18.52
N LYS A 261 0.52 1.30 19.18
CA LYS A 261 -0.08 0.46 20.23
C LYS A 261 -0.24 1.22 21.55
N ASP A 262 0.65 2.17 21.80
CA ASP A 262 0.67 2.97 23.02
C ASP A 262 -0.32 4.14 22.93
N LEU A 263 -0.68 4.57 21.71
CA LEU A 263 -1.71 5.56 21.46
C LEU A 263 -3.12 5.01 21.71
N LYS A 264 -3.99 5.82 22.31
CA LYS A 264 -5.38 5.42 22.60
C LYS A 264 -6.21 5.17 21.33
N ASP A 265 -6.14 6.08 20.36
CA ASP A 265 -6.87 6.03 19.09
C ASP A 265 -5.94 6.43 17.92
N PRO A 266 -5.01 5.56 17.48
CA PRO A 266 -3.95 5.92 16.53
C PRO A 266 -4.47 6.42 15.18
N LEU A 267 -5.63 5.91 14.73
CA LEU A 267 -6.17 6.25 13.43
C LEU A 267 -7.00 7.55 13.43
N LYS A 268 -7.52 8.01 14.56
CA LYS A 268 -8.54 9.07 14.60
C LYS A 268 -8.08 10.36 13.92
N ASP A 269 -6.86 10.81 14.22
CA ASP A 269 -6.31 12.08 13.73
C ASP A 269 -5.24 11.90 12.66
N ILE A 270 -5.05 10.68 12.14
CA ILE A 270 -3.96 10.39 11.21
C ILE A 270 -4.07 11.18 9.90
N ALA A 271 -5.29 11.47 9.43
CA ALA A 271 -5.50 12.27 8.23
C ALA A 271 -5.04 13.73 8.39
N VAL A 272 -5.12 14.26 9.62
CA VAL A 272 -4.60 15.60 9.99
C VAL A 272 -3.10 15.51 10.22
N LEU A 273 -2.65 14.50 10.95
CA LEU A 273 -1.25 14.32 11.28
C LEU A 273 -0.38 14.14 10.03
N ARG A 274 -0.81 13.27 9.11
CA ARG A 274 -0.17 13.03 7.82
C ARG A 274 -0.01 14.32 7.00
N ASP A 275 -0.88 15.30 7.22
CA ASP A 275 -0.90 16.58 6.51
C ASP A 275 0.17 17.56 6.99
N LYS A 276 0.69 17.38 8.21
CA LYS A 276 1.69 18.28 8.77
C LYS A 276 2.90 18.36 7.84
N GLN A 277 3.40 19.57 7.65
CA GLN A 277 4.46 19.85 6.69
C GLN A 277 5.72 19.02 6.97
N ASN A 278 6.10 18.87 8.25
CA ASN A 278 7.26 18.08 8.67
C ASN A 278 7.14 16.61 8.31
N ILE A 279 5.92 16.07 8.40
CA ILE A 279 5.61 14.68 8.08
C ILE A 279 5.62 14.43 6.57
N LYS A 280 5.08 15.36 5.78
CA LYS A 280 5.19 15.31 4.31
C LYS A 280 6.64 15.35 3.84
N LYS A 281 7.42 16.30 4.37
CA LYS A 281 8.84 16.47 4.02
C LYS A 281 9.67 15.23 4.38
N PHE A 282 9.38 14.59 5.53
CA PHE A 282 10.08 13.38 5.92
C PHE A 282 9.82 12.20 4.97
N ARG A 283 8.55 11.96 4.58
CA ARG A 283 8.21 10.91 3.61
C ARG A 283 8.90 11.11 2.25
N GLN A 284 8.93 12.36 1.79
CA GLN A 284 9.63 12.71 0.58
C GLN A 284 11.13 12.44 0.73
N TRP A 285 11.74 12.93 1.80
CA TRP A 285 13.16 12.75 2.10
C TRP A 285 13.58 11.29 2.17
N ILE A 286 12.82 10.44 2.88
CA ILE A 286 13.17 9.02 3.03
C ILE A 286 13.03 8.29 1.70
N THR A 287 12.01 8.61 0.90
CA THR A 287 11.82 8.03 -0.45
C THR A 287 12.96 8.42 -1.38
N GLU A 288 13.37 9.70 -1.40
CA GLU A 288 14.51 10.18 -2.20
C GLU A 288 15.85 9.58 -1.74
N SER A 289 16.01 9.39 -0.43
CA SER A 289 17.21 8.77 0.13
C SER A 289 17.36 7.31 -0.30
N MET A 290 16.24 6.59 -0.45
CA MET A 290 16.23 5.21 -0.95
C MET A 290 16.65 5.09 -2.41
N GLU A 291 16.29 6.08 -3.24
CA GLU A 291 16.65 6.09 -4.66
C GLU A 291 18.13 6.44 -4.88
N THR A 292 18.73 7.18 -3.94
CA THR A 292 20.05 7.82 -4.15
C THR A 292 21.18 7.20 -3.35
N SER A 293 20.89 6.35 -2.36
CA SER A 293 21.89 5.76 -1.48
C SER A 293 21.46 4.36 -1.00
N ASP A 294 22.45 3.57 -0.59
CA ASP A 294 22.21 2.25 0.02
C ASP A 294 21.83 2.40 1.51
N LEU A 295 21.18 1.38 2.06
CA LEU A 295 20.74 1.31 3.46
C LEU A 295 21.90 1.49 4.45
N LYS A 296 23.14 1.16 4.04
CA LYS A 296 24.34 1.36 4.86
C LYS A 296 24.73 2.84 4.99
N GLU A 297 24.33 3.68 4.05
CA GLU A 297 24.72 5.10 3.98
C GLU A 297 23.68 6.02 4.63
N ILE A 298 22.45 5.56 4.87
CA ILE A 298 21.35 6.39 5.38
C ILE A 298 21.67 7.05 6.72
N THR A 299 22.34 6.35 7.62
CA THR A 299 22.74 6.87 8.93
C THR A 299 23.66 8.09 8.78
N LYS A 300 24.59 8.03 7.83
CA LYS A 300 25.51 9.13 7.55
C LYS A 300 24.76 10.31 6.93
N LEU A 301 23.89 10.05 5.95
CA LEU A 301 23.06 11.08 5.33
C LEU A 301 22.18 11.80 6.36
N TYR A 302 21.53 11.04 7.23
CA TYR A 302 20.69 11.59 8.31
C TYR A 302 21.49 12.51 9.24
N ILE A 303 22.67 12.08 9.69
CA ILE A 303 23.54 12.88 10.56
C ILE A 303 24.05 14.13 9.83
N ASP A 304 24.49 13.99 8.59
CA ASP A 304 25.01 15.09 7.77
C ASP A 304 23.94 16.18 7.55
N GLU A 305 22.68 15.80 7.38
CA GLU A 305 21.57 16.74 7.19
C GLU A 305 21.16 17.47 8.47
N ILE A 306 21.24 16.79 9.62
CA ILE A 306 21.03 17.44 10.92
C ILE A 306 22.14 18.46 11.18
N GLN A 307 23.40 18.11 10.88
CA GLN A 307 24.55 18.94 11.21
C GLN A 307 24.72 20.13 10.27
N ASN A 308 24.39 19.99 8.98
CA ASN A 308 24.73 21.02 7.99
C ASN A 308 23.71 22.14 7.83
N ALA A 309 22.48 22.04 8.38
CA ALA A 309 21.39 23.04 8.42
C ALA A 309 21.03 23.81 7.11
N LYS A 310 21.78 23.63 6.02
CA LYS A 310 21.42 23.95 4.65
C LYS A 310 20.41 22.89 4.28
N GLY A 311 19.13 23.27 4.27
CA GLY A 311 18.01 22.33 4.09
C GLY A 311 18.30 21.37 2.94
N PHE A 312 18.01 20.09 3.13
CA PHE A 312 18.21 19.00 2.17
C PHE A 312 17.95 19.41 0.70
N PHE A 313 16.87 20.15 0.47
CA PHE A 313 16.42 20.69 -0.82
C PHE A 313 17.33 21.76 -1.48
N GLN A 314 18.30 22.31 -0.75
CA GLN A 314 19.28 23.29 -1.25
C GLN A 314 20.58 22.64 -1.73
N THR A 315 20.81 21.36 -1.42
CA THR A 315 22.00 20.61 -1.86
C THR A 315 21.86 20.15 -3.32
N LYS A 316 22.97 19.80 -3.99
CA LYS A 316 22.93 19.33 -5.41
C LYS A 316 22.01 18.12 -5.63
N LYS A 317 21.81 17.27 -4.61
CA LYS A 317 20.85 16.15 -4.63
C LYS A 317 19.39 16.63 -4.48
N GLY A 318 19.14 17.61 -3.61
CA GLY A 318 17.84 18.28 -3.46
C GLY A 318 17.43 19.24 -4.59
N LYS A 319 18.34 19.61 -5.49
CA LYS A 319 17.98 20.38 -6.71
C LYS A 319 17.21 19.54 -7.75
N VAL A 320 17.35 18.22 -7.71
CA VAL A 320 16.60 17.30 -8.60
C VAL A 320 15.14 17.17 -8.15
N SER A 321 14.85 17.36 -6.86
CA SER A 321 13.48 17.28 -6.31
C SER A 321 12.61 18.52 -6.56
N LYS A 322 13.19 19.66 -6.96
CA LYS A 322 12.40 20.78 -7.54
C LYS A 322 11.60 20.34 -8.78
N SER A 323 12.12 19.38 -9.56
CA SER A 323 11.46 18.86 -10.76
C SER A 323 10.28 17.92 -10.46
N PHE A 324 10.30 17.20 -9.33
CA PHE A 324 9.20 16.31 -8.93
C PHE A 324 8.01 17.05 -8.32
N PHE A 325 8.25 18.18 -7.63
CA PHE A 325 7.18 19.06 -7.14
C PHE A 325 6.38 19.69 -8.30
N MET A 326 7.06 20.02 -9.41
CA MET A 326 6.43 20.48 -10.66
C MET A 326 5.55 19.42 -11.32
N TRP A 327 5.82 18.12 -11.09
CA TRP A 327 5.03 17.02 -11.64
C TRP A 327 3.76 16.74 -10.83
N SER A 328 3.80 16.92 -9.50
CA SER A 328 2.64 16.69 -8.62
C SER A 328 1.64 17.85 -8.57
N VAL A 329 2.08 19.09 -8.82
CA VAL A 329 1.17 20.25 -8.97
C VAL A 329 0.59 20.33 -10.39
N GLY A 330 1.30 19.82 -11.40
CA GLY A 330 0.86 19.81 -12.80
C GLY A 330 -0.08 18.67 -13.21
N ALA A 331 -0.35 17.68 -12.35
CA ALA A 331 -1.25 16.56 -12.65
C ALA A 331 -2.75 16.92 -12.58
N GLY A 332 -3.08 18.20 -12.40
CA GLY A 332 -4.43 18.74 -12.52
C GLY A 332 -4.63 19.44 -13.86
N LEU A 333 -4.63 18.68 -14.96
CA LEU A 333 -5.35 18.88 -16.24
C LEU A 333 -4.60 18.22 -17.42
N GLY A 334 -5.06 17.02 -17.83
CA GLY A 334 -4.64 16.33 -19.05
C GLY A 334 -3.47 15.37 -18.82
N SER A 335 -3.50 14.11 -19.22
CA SER A 335 -4.26 13.47 -20.28
C SER A 335 -4.24 11.95 -20.09
N PHE A 336 -5.40 11.34 -20.24
CA PHE A 336 -5.51 10.04 -20.88
C PHE A 336 -4.96 10.19 -22.30
N ILE A 337 -3.95 9.41 -22.71
CA ILE A 337 -3.82 8.80 -24.04
C ILE A 337 -2.79 7.66 -23.90
N GLY A 338 -3.19 6.47 -24.36
CA GLY A 338 -2.50 5.20 -24.18
C GLY A 338 -1.22 4.98 -25.00
N PRO A 339 -0.78 3.71 -25.16
CA PRO A 339 0.59 3.34 -25.52
C PRO A 339 1.05 3.57 -26.97
N GLU A 340 0.33 4.33 -27.79
CA GLU A 340 0.72 4.63 -29.19
C GLU A 340 1.17 6.08 -29.42
N GLY A 341 1.35 6.87 -28.35
CA GLY A 341 1.65 8.31 -28.44
C GLY A 341 3.10 8.74 -28.18
N ALA A 342 4.04 7.82 -27.97
CA ALA A 342 5.43 8.16 -27.70
C ALA A 342 6.24 8.22 -29.00
N LEU A 343 6.20 9.35 -29.73
CA LEU A 343 7.35 9.76 -30.57
C LEU A 343 7.29 11.16 -31.23
N ILE A 344 6.22 11.95 -31.11
CA ILE A 344 6.22 13.31 -31.68
C ILE A 344 5.61 14.29 -30.69
N GLY A 345 6.47 14.86 -29.84
CA GLY A 345 6.14 15.94 -28.90
C GLY A 345 7.29 16.94 -28.78
N GLY A 346 8.02 17.15 -29.88
CA GLY A 346 8.97 18.24 -30.03
C GLY A 346 8.32 19.38 -30.80
N ALA A 347 8.24 20.55 -30.15
CA ALA A 347 7.84 21.85 -30.67
C ALA A 347 6.34 22.10 -30.95
N LEU A 348 5.89 23.23 -30.41
CA LEU A 348 4.70 24.03 -30.75
C LEU A 348 3.38 23.68 -30.04
N GLY A 349 3.15 24.43 -28.96
CA GLY A 349 1.83 24.71 -28.39
C GLY A 349 1.82 26.03 -27.59
N ALA A 350 2.59 27.02 -28.02
CA ALA A 350 2.58 28.37 -27.47
C ALA A 350 1.26 29.06 -27.85
N ALA A 351 0.33 29.23 -26.90
CA ALA A 351 -0.73 30.25 -26.95
C ALA A 351 -1.57 30.33 -25.66
N VAL A 352 -1.00 30.60 -24.48
CA VAL A 352 -1.74 31.28 -23.37
C VAL A 352 -0.77 32.12 -22.52
N SER A 353 -0.81 33.45 -22.75
CA SER A 353 -0.36 34.61 -21.92
C SER A 353 1.06 34.63 -21.27
N PRO A 354 1.91 35.65 -21.56
CA PRO A 354 3.19 35.88 -20.86
C PRO A 354 3.07 36.70 -19.56
N LEU A 355 1.87 36.80 -18.95
CA LEU A 355 1.61 37.61 -17.75
C LEU A 355 1.26 36.79 -16.49
N THR A 356 1.21 35.46 -16.58
CA THR A 356 1.00 34.56 -15.42
C THR A 356 2.27 33.79 -15.04
N SER A 357 3.23 33.64 -15.95
CA SER A 357 4.45 32.84 -15.72
C SER A 357 5.45 33.52 -14.78
N VAL A 358 5.57 34.85 -14.82
CA VAL A 358 6.57 35.57 -14.00
C VAL A 358 6.08 35.76 -12.55
N GLY A 359 4.76 35.78 -12.31
CA GLY A 359 4.19 35.93 -10.97
C GLY A 359 4.12 34.65 -10.15
N LEU A 360 3.88 33.50 -10.79
CA LEU A 360 3.85 32.19 -10.13
C LEU A 360 5.26 31.66 -9.86
N ASP A 361 6.21 31.80 -10.80
CA ASP A 361 7.60 31.35 -10.59
C ASP A 361 8.29 32.12 -9.46
N MET A 362 8.03 33.43 -9.31
CA MET A 362 8.60 34.21 -8.21
C MET A 362 7.93 33.92 -6.87
N LEU A 363 6.62 33.64 -6.83
CA LEU A 363 5.92 33.24 -5.60
C LEU A 363 6.32 31.82 -5.16
N ASP A 364 6.47 30.88 -6.10
CA ASP A 364 6.91 29.51 -5.84
C ASP A 364 8.38 29.46 -5.42
N GLU A 365 9.26 30.23 -6.07
CA GLU A 365 10.66 30.31 -5.69
C GLU A 365 10.86 30.99 -4.32
N TYR A 366 10.02 31.98 -3.98
CA TYR A 366 10.08 32.67 -2.69
C TYR A 366 9.48 31.83 -1.55
N MET A 367 8.32 31.20 -1.75
CA MET A 367 7.69 30.30 -0.77
C MET A 367 8.53 29.06 -0.51
N ILE A 368 9.07 28.41 -1.56
CA ILE A 368 9.90 27.20 -1.41
C ILE A 368 11.25 27.56 -0.78
N ASN A 369 11.90 28.66 -1.14
CA ASN A 369 13.20 29.04 -0.54
C ASN A 369 13.10 29.65 0.86
N GLU A 370 12.00 30.31 1.23
CA GLU A 370 11.78 30.78 2.61
C GLU A 370 11.33 29.65 3.55
N MET A 371 10.49 28.70 3.09
CA MET A 371 10.01 27.56 3.91
C MET A 371 11.01 26.38 4.06
N THR A 372 12.16 26.41 3.36
CA THR A 372 13.16 25.33 3.37
C THR A 372 14.47 25.68 4.06
N LYS A 373 14.62 26.91 4.56
CA LYS A 373 15.72 27.24 5.48
C LYS A 373 15.49 26.51 6.80
N GLY A 374 16.39 25.59 7.16
CA GLY A 374 16.44 25.00 8.49
C GLY A 374 15.50 23.81 8.78
N TRP A 375 14.83 23.22 7.79
CA TRP A 375 14.14 21.93 8.00
C TRP A 375 15.15 20.78 8.08
N THR A 376 14.96 19.87 9.04
CA THR A 376 15.75 18.64 9.20
C THR A 376 14.83 17.43 9.38
N PRO A 377 15.25 16.21 8.97
CA PRO A 377 14.49 14.98 9.19
C PRO A 377 14.09 14.76 10.66
N ARG A 378 14.87 15.28 11.62
CA ARG A 378 14.59 15.20 13.06
C ARG A 378 13.26 15.85 13.48
N MET A 379 12.82 16.88 12.75
CA MET A 379 11.53 17.55 13.02
C MET A 379 10.33 16.61 12.88
N PHE A 380 10.47 15.50 12.15
CA PHE A 380 9.46 14.43 12.13
C PHE A 380 9.28 13.79 13.50
N PHE A 381 10.38 13.42 14.16
CA PHE A 381 10.36 12.78 15.47
C PHE A 381 9.86 13.72 16.55
N ASP A 382 10.19 15.01 16.47
CA ASP A 382 9.70 16.01 17.41
C ASP A 382 8.17 16.17 17.33
N GLU A 383 7.60 16.12 16.11
CA GLU A 383 6.15 16.10 15.92
C GLU A 383 5.52 14.85 16.54
N LEU A 384 6.12 13.67 16.40
CA LEU A 384 5.59 12.44 16.99
C LEU A 384 5.69 12.42 18.52
N ARG A 385 6.81 12.87 19.09
CA ARG A 385 6.99 13.04 20.55
C ARG A 385 5.96 14.01 21.13
N SER A 386 5.54 15.03 20.36
CA SER A 386 4.50 15.96 20.80
C SER A 386 3.13 15.28 20.92
N LEU A 387 2.81 14.31 20.05
CA LEU A 387 1.56 13.56 20.11
C LEU A 387 1.51 12.66 21.34
N GLU A 388 2.59 11.93 21.60
CA GLU A 388 2.72 11.04 22.76
C GLU A 388 2.51 11.82 24.08
N LYS A 389 3.12 13.01 24.19
CA LYS A 389 2.94 13.89 25.36
C LYS A 389 1.48 14.35 25.51
N ASN A 390 0.82 14.71 24.42
CA ASN A 390 -0.55 15.19 24.46
C ASN A 390 -1.53 14.07 24.85
N ASP A 391 -1.35 12.85 24.33
CA ASP A 391 -2.20 11.70 24.66
C ASP A 391 -2.04 11.30 26.16
N ASN A 392 -0.81 11.33 26.66
CA ASN A 392 -0.52 11.11 28.08
C ASN A 392 -1.08 12.22 28.99
N SER A 393 -1.13 13.47 28.52
CA SER A 393 -1.67 14.60 29.29
C SER A 393 -3.20 14.62 29.42
N CYS A 394 -3.92 13.99 28.48
CA CYS A 394 -5.38 13.80 28.55
C CYS A 394 -5.80 12.56 29.36
N SER A 395 -4.83 11.82 29.92
CA SER A 395 -5.04 10.57 30.66
C SER A 395 -4.92 10.74 32.19
N ILE A 396 -4.97 11.98 32.71
CA ILE A 396 -4.98 12.33 34.14
C ILE A 396 -6.36 12.83 34.56
#